data_AF-A0A2N2QTF7-F1
#
_entry.id   AF-A0A2N2QTF7-F1
#
_cell.length_a   1.000
_cell.length_b   1.000
_cell.length_c   1.000
_cell.angle_alpha   90.00
_cell.angle_beta   90.00
_cell.angle_gamma   90.00
#
_symmetry.space_group_name_H-M   'P 1'
#
loop_
_entity.id
_entity.type
_entity.pdbx_description
1 polymer ?
#
loop_
_entity_poly.entity_id
_entity_poly.type
_entity_poly.pdbx_seq_one_letter_code
_entity_poly.pdbx_strand_id
1 'polypeptide(L)'
;MRRTILFFIAGLLVGPVTAQHDHSAAPTVAWTQQPLLLPETGRRERDVARLRAVGISAPSVSVHAPAGDPEVRQREFTLSDGTARISSAAPQIGNYHWVVLREASPDSVRIASTAWYFSNPGASPEVLLATPKHELEIVPQPLPREHGQYRESEKWRFLVRLHGQPLVGQRLTLETEFGSRSQFVTDASGVATVLFPRDFPPPPTEQAGGHGRQSAAFVLSSEHAEGGQQYLTAFNLRYGPDAERGRSLGWGAAFGLAGMLAAAPLLRRRQSREVPHA
;
A
#
# COMPACT_ATOMS: atom_id res chain seq x y z
N MET A 1 10.94 85.46 -8.42
CA MET A 1 9.53 85.24 -8.79
C MET A 1 8.91 84.23 -7.83
N ARG A 2 7.83 84.63 -7.15
CA ARG A 2 7.13 83.85 -6.10
C ARG A 2 6.55 82.56 -6.68
N ARG A 3 6.72 81.43 -5.98
CA ARG A 3 5.96 80.21 -6.23
C ARG A 3 5.21 79.80 -4.97
N THR A 4 3.90 79.76 -5.14
CA THR A 4 2.82 79.45 -4.20
C THR A 4 2.89 78.00 -3.72
N ILE A 5 2.75 77.81 -2.41
CA ILE A 5 2.55 76.50 -1.77
C ILE A 5 1.04 76.26 -1.67
N LEU A 6 0.54 75.17 -2.25
CA LEU A 6 -0.80 74.65 -2.01
C LEU A 6 -0.67 73.34 -1.22
N PHE A 7 -1.24 73.32 -0.02
CA PHE A 7 -1.45 72.12 0.80
C PHE A 7 -2.67 71.36 0.27
N PHE A 8 -2.51 70.06 -0.01
CA PHE A 8 -3.61 69.11 -0.16
C PHE A 8 -3.58 68.15 1.02
N ILE A 9 -4.64 68.19 1.83
CA ILE A 9 -4.94 67.20 2.87
C ILE A 9 -5.80 66.12 2.22
N ALA A 10 -5.30 64.89 2.17
CA ALA A 10 -6.08 63.71 1.79
C ALA A 10 -6.26 62.83 3.03
N GLY A 11 -7.52 62.67 3.47
CA GLY A 11 -7.90 61.81 4.57
C GLY A 11 -7.82 60.33 4.19
N LEU A 12 -7.14 59.53 5.03
CA LEU A 12 -7.18 58.08 4.95
C LEU A 12 -8.44 57.55 5.65
N LEU A 13 -9.30 56.86 4.89
CA LEU A 13 -10.33 55.98 5.41
C LEU A 13 -9.69 54.61 5.69
N VAL A 14 -9.67 54.19 6.95
CA VAL A 14 -9.25 52.84 7.37
C VAL A 14 -10.48 51.93 7.30
N GLY A 15 -10.51 51.04 6.31
CA GLY A 15 -11.48 49.94 6.26
C GLY A 15 -11.02 48.75 7.13
N PRO A 16 -11.94 47.96 7.71
CA PRO A 16 -11.58 46.79 8.50
C PRO A 16 -10.98 45.71 7.59
N VAL A 17 -9.74 45.30 7.90
CA VAL A 17 -9.10 44.12 7.32
C VAL A 17 -9.78 42.89 7.95
N THR A 18 -10.67 42.25 7.19
CA THR A 18 -11.13 40.91 7.51
C THR A 18 -9.96 39.96 7.26
N ALA A 19 -9.35 39.47 8.35
CA ALA A 19 -8.38 38.39 8.28
C ALA A 19 -9.09 37.13 7.76
N GLN A 20 -8.94 36.88 6.46
CA GLN A 20 -9.33 35.63 5.84
C GLN A 20 -8.35 34.57 6.32
N HIS A 21 -8.81 33.72 7.23
CA HIS A 21 -8.07 32.53 7.65
C HIS A 21 -8.04 31.55 6.48
N ASP A 22 -7.05 31.70 5.60
CA ASP A 22 -6.68 30.67 4.65
C ASP A 22 -6.20 29.44 5.44
N HIS A 23 -7.09 28.48 5.61
CA HIS A 23 -6.72 27.11 5.98
C HIS A 23 -6.07 26.44 4.77
N SER A 24 -4.93 26.98 4.32
CA SER A 24 -4.01 26.23 3.48
C SER A 24 -3.42 25.13 4.38
N ALA A 25 -4.02 23.94 4.33
CA ALA A 25 -3.43 22.75 4.92
C ALA A 25 -2.00 22.64 4.39
N ALA A 26 -1.01 22.71 5.29
CA ALA A 26 0.39 22.53 4.92
C ALA A 26 0.52 21.20 4.15
N PRO A 27 1.28 21.15 3.03
CA PRO A 27 1.48 19.92 2.29
C PRO A 27 2.09 18.90 3.24
N THR A 28 1.36 17.82 3.52
CA THR A 28 1.87 16.67 4.26
C THR A 28 3.06 16.15 3.45
N VAL A 29 4.28 16.30 3.99
CA VAL A 29 5.49 15.76 3.36
C VAL A 29 5.26 14.27 3.12
N ALA A 30 5.26 13.85 1.86
CA ALA A 30 5.14 12.44 1.53
C ALA A 30 6.31 11.69 2.18
N TRP A 31 6.02 10.57 2.83
CA TRP A 31 7.02 9.75 3.55
C TRP A 31 8.04 9.08 2.60
N THR A 32 7.82 9.20 1.29
CA THR A 32 8.71 8.72 0.22
C THR A 32 8.71 9.73 -0.94
N GLN A 33 9.77 9.71 -1.74
CA GLN A 33 9.88 10.47 -2.99
C GLN A 33 9.39 9.69 -4.21
N GLN A 34 9.02 8.41 -4.03
CA GLN A 34 8.52 7.57 -5.11
C GLN A 34 7.10 7.96 -5.52
N PRO A 35 6.73 7.76 -6.80
CA PRO A 35 5.37 8.01 -7.25
C PRO A 35 4.40 6.97 -6.64
N LEU A 36 3.24 7.41 -6.17
CA LEU A 36 2.27 6.56 -5.46
C LEU A 36 0.84 6.72 -5.98
N LEU A 37 0.05 5.65 -5.80
CA LEU A 37 -1.40 5.64 -5.86
C LEU A 37 -1.96 5.30 -4.47
N LEU A 38 -2.48 6.30 -3.76
CA LEU A 38 -2.95 6.12 -2.38
C LEU A 38 -4.48 6.16 -2.29
N PRO A 39 -5.13 5.27 -1.52
CA PRO A 39 -6.55 5.42 -1.22
C PRO A 39 -6.82 6.70 -0.44
N GLU A 40 -7.85 7.44 -0.82
CA GLU A 40 -8.32 8.54 0.00
C GLU A 40 -8.97 8.02 1.30
N THR A 41 -8.68 8.70 2.40
CA THR A 41 -9.34 8.48 3.68
C THR A 41 -10.73 9.10 3.63
N GLY A 42 -11.79 8.29 3.65
CA GLY A 42 -13.17 8.78 3.59
C GLY A 42 -14.22 7.67 3.61
N ARG A 43 -15.49 8.06 3.42
CA ARG A 43 -16.62 7.12 3.37
C ARG A 43 -16.38 6.12 2.24
N ARG A 44 -16.19 4.85 2.61
CA ARG A 44 -15.98 3.76 1.66
C ARG A 44 -17.31 3.41 0.99
N GLU A 45 -17.34 3.57 -0.32
CA GLU A 45 -18.36 2.98 -1.19
C GLU A 45 -17.87 1.58 -1.60
N ARG A 46 -18.72 0.56 -1.59
CA ARG A 46 -18.27 -0.82 -1.84
C ARG A 46 -17.75 -1.06 -3.26
N ASP A 47 -18.30 -0.34 -4.23
CA ASP A 47 -18.03 -0.56 -5.66
C ASP A 47 -17.20 0.57 -6.30
N VAL A 48 -16.76 1.53 -5.48
CA VAL A 48 -16.01 2.70 -5.93
C VAL A 48 -14.83 2.95 -5.02
N ALA A 49 -13.67 3.21 -5.62
CA ALA A 49 -12.48 3.65 -4.92
C ALA A 49 -12.06 5.05 -5.39
N ARG A 50 -11.58 5.85 -4.44
CA ARG A 50 -10.95 7.14 -4.71
C ARG A 50 -9.47 6.98 -4.47
N LEU A 51 -8.68 7.18 -5.52
CA LEU A 51 -7.24 7.01 -5.50
C LEU A 51 -6.58 8.34 -5.85
N ARG A 52 -5.69 8.79 -4.98
CA ARG A 52 -4.92 10.02 -5.13
C ARG A 52 -3.55 9.71 -5.72
N ALA A 53 -3.17 10.46 -6.75
CA ALA A 53 -1.82 10.49 -7.29
C ALA A 53 -0.90 11.30 -6.38
N VAL A 54 0.29 10.79 -6.09
CA VAL A 54 1.33 11.50 -5.33
C VAL A 54 2.66 11.35 -6.05
N GLY A 55 3.40 12.44 -6.24
CA GLY A 55 4.72 12.41 -6.86
C GLY A 55 4.77 12.07 -8.36
N ILE A 56 3.61 12.07 -9.04
CA ILE A 56 3.44 11.76 -10.47
C ILE A 56 2.36 12.65 -11.08
N SER A 57 2.55 13.07 -12.33
CA SER A 57 1.57 13.85 -13.11
C SER A 57 1.09 13.05 -14.32
N ALA A 58 -0.14 12.53 -14.26
CA ALA A 58 -0.76 11.79 -15.35
C ALA A 58 -2.22 12.25 -15.55
N PRO A 59 -2.73 12.29 -16.80
CA PRO A 59 -4.09 12.76 -17.08
C PRO A 59 -5.17 11.72 -16.74
N SER A 60 -4.82 10.44 -16.75
CA SER A 60 -5.72 9.32 -16.47
C SER A 60 -5.03 8.21 -15.67
N VAL A 61 -5.86 7.33 -15.12
CA VAL A 61 -5.46 6.08 -14.49
C VAL A 61 -6.01 4.90 -15.28
N SER A 62 -5.15 3.94 -15.59
CA SER A 62 -5.52 2.68 -16.23
C SER A 62 -5.84 1.65 -15.15
N VAL A 63 -6.98 0.98 -15.28
CA VAL A 63 -7.42 -0.10 -14.38
C VAL A 63 -7.53 -1.39 -15.18
N HIS A 64 -6.80 -2.40 -14.75
CA HIS A 64 -6.79 -3.73 -15.36
C HIS A 64 -7.54 -4.73 -14.49
N ALA A 65 -8.53 -5.40 -15.08
CA ALA A 65 -9.32 -6.44 -14.42
C ALA A 65 -8.81 -7.86 -14.77
N PRO A 66 -9.08 -8.89 -13.94
CA PRO A 66 -8.57 -10.24 -14.16
C PRO A 66 -9.35 -11.02 -15.23
N ALA A 67 -10.57 -10.60 -15.57
CA ALA A 67 -11.43 -11.25 -16.57
C ALA A 67 -12.33 -10.22 -17.29
N GLY A 68 -13.01 -10.67 -18.35
CA GLY A 68 -13.94 -9.87 -19.17
C GLY A 68 -13.46 -9.68 -20.61
N ASP A 69 -14.27 -9.00 -21.42
CA ASP A 69 -13.89 -8.56 -22.76
C ASP A 69 -12.74 -7.53 -22.71
N PRO A 70 -11.97 -7.30 -23.79
CA PRO A 70 -10.83 -6.38 -23.77
C PRO A 70 -11.14 -4.99 -23.20
N GLU A 71 -12.31 -4.43 -23.53
CA GLU A 71 -12.77 -3.12 -23.03
C GLU A 71 -13.12 -3.12 -21.53
N VAL A 72 -13.46 -4.28 -20.97
CA VAL A 72 -13.71 -4.46 -19.53
C VAL A 72 -12.40 -4.76 -18.80
N ARG A 73 -11.48 -5.48 -19.45
CA ARG A 73 -10.16 -5.85 -18.93
C ARG A 73 -9.24 -4.66 -18.75
N GLN A 74 -9.41 -3.60 -19.52
CA GLN A 74 -8.67 -2.35 -19.34
C GLN A 74 -9.61 -1.16 -19.47
N ARG A 75 -9.67 -0.33 -18.44
CA ARG A 75 -10.48 0.89 -18.41
C ARG A 75 -9.64 2.09 -17.99
N GLU A 76 -9.88 3.22 -18.64
CA GLU A 76 -9.28 4.50 -18.29
C GLU A 76 -10.25 5.33 -17.45
N PHE A 77 -9.73 6.01 -16.43
CA PHE A 77 -10.47 6.98 -15.63
C PHE A 77 -9.68 8.28 -15.54
N THR A 78 -10.33 9.40 -15.83
CA THR A 78 -9.70 10.73 -15.75
C THR A 78 -9.39 11.10 -14.29
N LEU A 79 -8.26 11.78 -14.07
CA LEU A 79 -7.97 12.40 -12.78
C LEU A 79 -8.65 13.76 -12.70
N SER A 80 -9.34 14.03 -11.60
CA SER A 80 -9.85 15.36 -11.23
C SER A 80 -9.17 15.77 -9.93
N ASP A 81 -8.47 16.91 -9.93
CA ASP A 81 -7.71 17.42 -8.79
C ASP A 81 -6.73 16.37 -8.20
N GLY A 82 -6.02 15.66 -9.08
CA GLY A 82 -5.06 14.61 -8.69
C GLY A 82 -5.71 13.34 -8.14
N THR A 83 -7.03 13.20 -8.21
CA THR A 83 -7.77 12.04 -7.70
C THR A 83 -8.57 11.37 -8.81
N ALA A 84 -8.47 10.05 -8.89
CA ALA A 84 -9.31 9.22 -9.76
C ALA A 84 -10.41 8.54 -8.94
N ARG A 85 -11.64 8.56 -9.46
CA ARG A 85 -12.76 7.77 -8.93
C ARG A 85 -12.95 6.54 -9.82
N ILE A 86 -12.37 5.42 -9.41
CA ILE A 86 -12.44 4.15 -10.15
C ILE A 86 -13.61 3.30 -9.64
N SER A 87 -14.20 2.50 -10.52
CA SER A 87 -15.26 1.54 -10.16
C SER A 87 -14.94 0.13 -10.64
N SER A 88 -15.57 -0.88 -10.02
CA SER A 88 -15.50 -2.25 -10.50
C SER A 88 -15.96 -2.31 -11.96
N ALA A 89 -15.20 -3.00 -12.83
CA ALA A 89 -15.42 -2.91 -14.27
C ALA A 89 -16.80 -3.44 -14.71
N ALA A 90 -17.31 -4.47 -14.02
CA ALA A 90 -18.63 -5.13 -14.17
C ALA A 90 -18.84 -6.09 -12.98
N PRO A 91 -20.01 -6.72 -12.77
CA PRO A 91 -20.16 -7.85 -11.83
C PRO A 91 -19.35 -9.08 -12.29
N GLN A 92 -18.97 -9.96 -11.34
CA GLN A 92 -18.36 -11.28 -11.57
C GLN A 92 -16.97 -11.32 -12.27
N ILE A 93 -16.33 -10.18 -12.48
CA ILE A 93 -15.01 -10.08 -13.13
C ILE A 93 -13.83 -10.41 -12.22
N GLY A 94 -14.08 -10.63 -10.92
CA GLY A 94 -13.04 -10.92 -9.92
C GLY A 94 -12.74 -9.76 -8.97
N ASN A 95 -12.12 -10.13 -7.85
CA ASN A 95 -11.97 -9.22 -6.71
C ASN A 95 -10.80 -8.24 -6.87
N TYR A 96 -9.77 -8.58 -7.63
CA TYR A 96 -8.51 -7.81 -7.68
C TYR A 96 -8.37 -7.08 -8.99
N HIS A 97 -8.06 -5.79 -8.91
CA HIS A 97 -7.78 -4.94 -10.05
C HIS A 97 -6.38 -4.36 -9.90
N TRP A 98 -5.67 -4.20 -11.01
CA TRP A 98 -4.38 -3.54 -11.02
C TRP A 98 -4.56 -2.11 -11.53
N VAL A 99 -4.03 -1.14 -10.81
CA VAL A 99 -4.23 0.28 -11.11
C VAL A 99 -2.88 0.91 -11.44
N VAL A 100 -2.80 1.68 -12.52
CA VAL A 100 -1.57 2.24 -13.07
C VAL A 100 -1.76 3.72 -13.39
N LEU A 101 -0.85 4.56 -12.91
CA LEU A 101 -0.59 5.90 -13.46
C LEU A 101 0.68 5.85 -14.27
N ARG A 102 0.65 6.45 -15.46
CA ARG A 102 1.80 6.54 -16.36
C ARG A 102 2.04 7.99 -16.76
N GLU A 103 3.21 8.49 -16.38
CA GLU A 103 3.75 9.76 -16.84
C GLU A 103 4.88 9.45 -17.83
N ALA A 104 4.82 10.00 -19.03
CA ALA A 104 5.86 9.76 -20.05
C ALA A 104 6.30 11.05 -20.71
N SER A 105 7.60 11.13 -20.95
CA SER A 105 8.29 12.16 -21.72
C SER A 105 9.19 11.46 -22.76
N PRO A 106 9.81 12.22 -23.68
CA PRO A 106 10.74 11.64 -24.66
C PRO A 106 11.88 10.84 -24.02
N ASP A 107 12.34 11.24 -22.83
CA ASP A 107 13.53 10.66 -22.19
C ASP A 107 13.21 9.84 -20.93
N SER A 108 11.97 9.91 -20.40
CA SER A 108 11.61 9.18 -19.18
C SER A 108 10.19 8.60 -19.19
N VAL A 109 10.01 7.45 -18.55
CA VAL A 109 8.71 6.86 -18.22
C VAL A 109 8.67 6.63 -16.70
N ARG A 110 7.66 7.18 -16.04
CA ARG A 110 7.43 7.04 -14.60
C ARG A 110 6.09 6.37 -14.37
N ILE A 111 6.09 5.32 -13.55
CA ILE A 111 4.91 4.52 -13.24
C ILE A 111 4.65 4.52 -11.73
N ALA A 112 3.41 4.78 -11.34
CA ALA A 112 2.88 4.37 -10.03
C ALA A 112 1.85 3.27 -10.22
N SER A 113 1.97 2.19 -9.46
CA SER A 113 1.07 1.04 -9.55
C SER A 113 0.62 0.54 -8.18
N THR A 114 -0.61 0.03 -8.11
CA THR A 114 -1.13 -0.61 -6.91
C THR A 114 -2.15 -1.69 -7.25
N ALA A 115 -2.40 -2.61 -6.32
CA ALA A 115 -3.50 -3.55 -6.42
C ALA A 115 -4.69 -3.05 -5.60
N TRP A 116 -5.88 -3.06 -6.19
CA TRP A 116 -7.12 -2.68 -5.52
C TRP A 116 -8.07 -3.88 -5.40
N TYR A 117 -8.76 -3.97 -4.26
CA TYR A 117 -9.74 -5.03 -4.00
C TYR A 117 -11.16 -4.45 -4.05
N PHE A 118 -11.99 -5.00 -4.93
CA PHE A 118 -13.45 -4.85 -4.92
C PHE A 118 -14.07 -6.16 -4.42
N SER A 119 -15.18 -6.07 -3.67
CA SER A 119 -15.88 -7.25 -3.13
C SER A 119 -16.77 -7.89 -4.21
N ASN A 120 -16.14 -8.40 -5.27
CA ASN A 120 -16.83 -8.91 -6.44
C ASN A 120 -16.26 -10.29 -6.82
N PRO A 121 -17.06 -11.37 -6.70
CA PRO A 121 -16.57 -12.71 -6.98
C PRO A 121 -16.03 -12.82 -8.42
N GLY A 122 -15.18 -13.81 -8.68
CA GLY A 122 -14.69 -14.08 -10.03
C GLY A 122 -13.30 -14.70 -10.05
N ALA A 123 -12.62 -14.58 -11.19
CA ALA A 123 -11.35 -15.26 -11.46
C ALA A 123 -10.23 -14.87 -10.47
N SER A 124 -9.28 -15.80 -10.29
CA SER A 124 -8.03 -15.57 -9.56
C SER A 124 -7.24 -14.43 -10.22
N PRO A 125 -6.50 -13.60 -9.46
CA PRO A 125 -5.62 -12.58 -10.02
C PRO A 125 -4.43 -13.14 -10.79
N GLU A 126 -4.24 -14.45 -10.91
CA GLU A 126 -3.11 -15.06 -11.61
C GLU A 126 -2.96 -14.57 -13.06
N VAL A 127 -4.06 -14.56 -13.83
CA VAL A 127 -4.04 -14.06 -15.22
C VAL A 127 -3.71 -12.57 -15.25
N LEU A 128 -4.26 -11.81 -14.30
CA LEU A 128 -3.94 -10.40 -14.14
C LEU A 128 -2.44 -10.24 -13.89
N LEU A 129 -1.86 -10.91 -12.90
CA LEU A 129 -0.43 -10.77 -12.56
C LEU A 129 0.49 -11.26 -13.70
N ALA A 130 0.08 -12.28 -14.46
CA ALA A 130 0.86 -12.79 -15.59
C ALA A 130 0.91 -11.80 -16.77
N THR A 131 -0.14 -11.00 -16.99
CA THR A 131 -0.28 -10.13 -18.17
C THR A 131 0.50 -8.81 -17.98
N PRO A 132 1.43 -8.44 -18.89
CA PRO A 132 2.08 -7.12 -18.89
C PRO A 132 1.09 -5.98 -19.09
N LYS A 133 1.36 -4.83 -18.48
CA LYS A 133 0.49 -3.64 -18.35
C LYS A 133 1.24 -2.37 -18.73
N HIS A 134 2.54 -2.32 -18.44
CA HIS A 134 3.46 -1.25 -18.76
C HIS A 134 4.88 -1.80 -18.94
N GLU A 135 5.81 -0.92 -19.30
CA GLU A 135 7.16 -1.27 -19.75
C GLU A 135 7.97 -1.92 -18.64
N LEU A 136 8.25 -1.20 -17.55
CA LEU A 136 8.97 -1.70 -16.39
C LEU A 136 7.99 -1.97 -15.23
N GLU A 137 7.90 -3.21 -14.76
CA GLU A 137 6.90 -3.63 -13.76
C GLU A 137 7.51 -4.32 -12.55
N ILE A 138 6.86 -4.12 -11.39
CA ILE A 138 7.08 -4.90 -10.16
C ILE A 138 5.80 -5.66 -9.88
N VAL A 139 5.85 -7.00 -9.91
CA VAL A 139 4.69 -7.88 -9.79
C VAL A 139 4.85 -8.80 -8.58
N PRO A 140 3.93 -8.78 -7.59
CA PRO A 140 4.00 -9.68 -6.45
C PRO A 140 3.72 -11.14 -6.83
N GLN A 141 4.44 -12.07 -6.19
CA GLN A 141 4.32 -13.51 -6.40
C GLN A 141 4.29 -14.28 -5.05
N PRO A 142 3.11 -14.55 -4.47
CA PRO A 142 1.77 -14.15 -4.91
C PRO A 142 1.35 -12.77 -4.39
N LEU A 143 0.24 -12.24 -4.91
CA LEU A 143 -0.50 -11.17 -4.25
C LEU A 143 -1.29 -11.78 -3.06
N PRO A 144 -1.18 -11.25 -1.82
CA PRO A 144 -1.92 -11.77 -0.67
C PRO A 144 -3.46 -11.74 -0.88
N ARG A 145 -4.13 -12.86 -0.54
CA ARG A 145 -5.57 -13.07 -0.76
C ARG A 145 -6.38 -13.22 0.54
N GLU A 146 -7.66 -12.83 0.49
CA GLU A 146 -8.74 -13.05 1.48
C GLU A 146 -8.46 -12.52 2.90
N HIS A 147 -7.48 -13.11 3.58
CA HIS A 147 -7.02 -12.77 4.92
C HIS A 147 -5.49 -12.64 5.03
N GLY A 148 -4.77 -12.91 3.94
CA GLY A 148 -3.36 -12.66 3.79
C GLY A 148 -3.08 -11.17 3.62
N GLN A 149 -2.00 -10.72 4.23
CA GLN A 149 -1.41 -9.40 4.04
C GLN A 149 0.11 -9.58 4.10
N TYR A 150 0.87 -8.68 3.50
CA TYR A 150 2.31 -8.60 3.79
C TYR A 150 2.49 -8.32 5.29
N ARG A 151 3.47 -8.95 5.92
CA ARG A 151 3.78 -8.73 7.34
C ARG A 151 5.25 -8.48 7.56
N GLU A 152 5.57 -7.75 8.62
CA GLU A 152 6.93 -7.68 9.15
C GLU A 152 7.53 -9.08 9.33
N SER A 153 8.86 -9.16 9.22
CA SER A 153 9.64 -10.40 9.39
C SER A 153 9.37 -11.49 8.34
N GLU A 154 8.40 -11.30 7.44
CA GLU A 154 8.12 -12.24 6.35
C GLU A 154 8.91 -11.90 5.09
N LYS A 155 9.22 -12.95 4.33
CA LYS A 155 9.84 -12.85 3.00
C LYS A 155 8.79 -13.01 1.93
N TRP A 156 8.75 -12.05 1.01
CA TRP A 156 7.81 -12.04 -0.12
C TRP A 156 8.56 -11.89 -1.43
N ARG A 157 8.05 -12.52 -2.49
CA ARG A 157 8.72 -12.53 -3.80
C ARG A 157 8.07 -11.52 -4.72
N PHE A 158 8.89 -10.80 -5.47
CA PHE A 158 8.47 -9.82 -6.46
C PHE A 158 9.25 -10.03 -7.76
N LEU A 159 8.53 -10.28 -8.84
CA LEU A 159 9.10 -10.31 -10.19
C LEU A 159 9.28 -8.88 -10.68
N VAL A 160 10.48 -8.54 -11.14
CA VAL A 160 10.72 -7.33 -11.91
C VAL A 160 10.89 -7.72 -13.37
N ARG A 161 10.15 -7.05 -14.26
CA ARG A 161 10.20 -7.32 -15.69
C ARG A 161 10.21 -6.04 -16.51
N LEU A 162 10.91 -6.09 -17.64
CA LEU A 162 10.95 -5.03 -18.64
C LEU A 162 10.40 -5.57 -19.96
N HIS A 163 9.42 -4.89 -20.54
CA HIS A 163 8.71 -5.31 -21.75
C HIS A 163 8.19 -6.77 -21.68
N GLY A 164 7.71 -7.16 -20.50
CA GLY A 164 7.20 -8.51 -20.22
C GLY A 164 8.28 -9.55 -19.92
N GLN A 165 9.57 -9.25 -20.10
CA GLN A 165 10.68 -10.18 -19.86
C GLN A 165 11.27 -10.00 -18.46
N PRO A 166 11.55 -11.09 -17.72
CA PRO A 166 12.19 -10.99 -16.41
C PRO A 166 13.53 -10.26 -16.47
N LEU A 167 13.75 -9.33 -15.53
CA LEU A 167 14.93 -8.48 -15.52
C LEU A 167 15.90 -8.95 -14.43
N VAL A 168 17.01 -9.57 -14.83
CA VAL A 168 18.03 -10.17 -13.93
C VAL A 168 18.97 -9.11 -13.38
N GLY A 169 19.39 -9.24 -12.12
CA GLY A 169 20.35 -8.32 -11.50
C GLY A 169 19.80 -6.91 -11.26
N GLN A 170 18.49 -6.73 -11.40
CA GLN A 170 17.81 -5.46 -11.22
C GLN A 170 17.70 -5.10 -9.74
N ARG A 171 18.03 -3.86 -9.41
CA ARG A 171 17.88 -3.33 -8.05
C ARG A 171 16.41 -3.03 -7.77
N LEU A 172 15.94 -3.51 -6.63
CA LEU A 172 14.61 -3.24 -6.08
C LEU A 172 14.78 -2.59 -4.70
N THR A 173 14.17 -1.42 -4.49
CA THR A 173 14.23 -0.70 -3.22
C THR A 173 12.89 -0.78 -2.50
N LEU A 174 12.89 -1.19 -1.24
CA LEU A 174 11.73 -1.11 -0.34
C LEU A 174 11.85 0.14 0.52
N GLU A 175 10.79 0.93 0.59
CA GLU A 175 10.59 2.01 1.55
C GLU A 175 9.26 1.80 2.31
N THR A 176 9.25 2.02 3.62
CA THR A 176 8.04 1.91 4.45
C THR A 176 7.60 3.27 5.01
N GLU A 177 6.31 3.38 5.38
CA GLU A 177 5.75 4.57 6.03
C GLU A 177 6.45 4.94 7.35
N PHE A 178 7.12 3.98 8.00
CA PHE A 178 7.91 4.21 9.21
C PHE A 178 9.39 4.52 8.94
N GLY A 179 9.77 4.70 7.67
CA GLY A 179 11.08 5.20 7.26
C GLY A 179 12.15 4.13 7.06
N SER A 180 11.81 2.84 7.17
CA SER A 180 12.75 1.77 6.83
C SER A 180 13.06 1.77 5.35
N ARG A 181 14.33 1.55 5.00
CA ARG A 181 14.77 1.42 3.61
C ARG A 181 15.70 0.22 3.44
N SER A 182 15.39 -0.64 2.48
CA SER A 182 16.16 -1.84 2.17
C SER A 182 16.31 -1.99 0.66
N GLN A 183 17.39 -2.64 0.22
CA GLN A 183 17.65 -2.91 -1.19
C GLN A 183 17.82 -4.40 -1.43
N PHE A 184 17.29 -4.86 -2.55
CA PHE A 184 17.31 -6.23 -3.01
C PHE A 184 17.74 -6.26 -4.48
N VAL A 185 18.18 -7.42 -4.93
CA VAL A 185 18.57 -7.65 -6.33
C VAL A 185 17.80 -8.86 -6.84
N THR A 186 17.30 -8.77 -8.07
CA THR A 186 16.60 -9.88 -8.71
C THR A 186 17.55 -11.00 -9.12
N ASP A 187 17.08 -12.24 -8.97
CA ASP A 187 17.79 -13.44 -9.39
C ASP A 187 17.70 -13.69 -10.92
N ALA A 188 18.19 -14.84 -11.37
CA ALA A 188 18.15 -15.26 -12.77
C ALA A 188 16.73 -15.41 -13.35
N SER A 189 15.70 -15.48 -12.50
CA SER A 189 14.29 -15.49 -12.89
C SER A 189 13.65 -14.11 -12.83
N GLY A 190 14.43 -13.05 -12.61
CA GLY A 190 13.95 -11.68 -12.42
C GLY A 190 13.24 -11.47 -11.09
N VAL A 191 13.38 -12.37 -10.12
CA VAL A 191 12.67 -12.32 -8.85
C VAL A 191 13.55 -11.83 -7.72
N ALA A 192 13.07 -10.82 -6.98
CA ALA A 192 13.66 -10.39 -5.71
C ALA A 192 12.87 -10.98 -4.54
N THR A 193 13.58 -11.55 -3.56
CA THR A 193 12.99 -11.95 -2.27
C THR A 193 13.16 -10.82 -1.26
N VAL A 194 12.07 -10.12 -0.99
CA VAL A 194 12.00 -8.93 -0.12
C VAL A 194 11.66 -9.35 1.30
N LEU A 195 12.52 -9.02 2.25
CA LEU A 195 12.22 -9.12 3.69
C LEU A 195 11.56 -7.82 4.15
N PHE A 196 10.34 -7.92 4.67
CA PHE A 196 9.67 -6.77 5.28
C PHE A 196 10.30 -6.47 6.65
N PRO A 197 10.70 -5.22 6.92
CA PRO A 197 11.37 -4.84 8.15
C PRO A 197 10.41 -4.97 9.35
N ARG A 198 10.99 -5.03 10.54
CA ARG A 198 10.25 -5.01 11.81
C ARG A 198 10.33 -3.61 12.42
N ASP A 199 9.55 -2.69 11.87
CA ASP A 199 9.60 -1.25 12.13
C ASP A 199 8.28 -0.66 12.65
N PHE A 200 7.25 -1.49 12.88
CA PHE A 200 6.06 -1.05 13.60
C PHE A 200 6.43 -0.61 15.02
N PRO A 201 5.93 0.54 15.48
CA PRO A 201 6.10 0.98 16.85
C PRO A 201 5.47 -0.03 17.82
N PRO A 202 5.95 -0.10 19.08
CA PRO A 202 5.29 -0.91 20.09
C PRO A 202 3.82 -0.48 20.27
N PRO A 203 2.89 -1.41 20.53
CA PRO A 203 1.49 -1.07 20.72
C PRO A 203 1.35 -0.13 21.93
N PRO A 204 0.49 0.91 21.87
CA PRO A 204 0.24 1.78 23.00
C PRO A 204 -0.29 0.99 24.20
N THR A 205 0.26 1.23 25.39
CA THR A 205 -0.05 0.52 26.63
C THR A 205 -1.53 0.61 27.04
N GLU A 206 -2.25 1.63 26.58
CA GLU A 206 -3.65 1.91 26.92
C GLU A 206 -4.67 1.22 25.99
N GLN A 207 -4.22 0.61 24.89
CA GLN A 207 -5.09 0.03 23.85
C GLN A 207 -5.01 -1.50 23.77
N ALA A 208 -4.79 -2.15 24.91
CA ALA A 208 -4.79 -3.62 25.04
C ALA A 208 -6.12 -4.31 24.66
N GLY A 209 -7.15 -3.56 24.20
CA GLY A 209 -8.42 -4.07 23.71
C GLY A 209 -8.94 -3.41 22.42
N GLY A 210 -8.14 -2.61 21.71
CA GLY A 210 -8.57 -1.93 20.48
C GLY A 210 -8.51 -2.84 19.25
N HIS A 211 -9.66 -3.25 18.71
CA HIS A 211 -9.79 -4.17 17.54
C HIS A 211 -9.36 -3.60 16.17
N GLY A 212 -8.48 -2.59 16.12
CA GLY A 212 -7.93 -2.07 14.87
C GLY A 212 -6.70 -2.86 14.43
N ARG A 213 -6.76 -3.56 13.28
CA ARG A 213 -5.55 -4.13 12.66
C ARG A 213 -4.64 -2.99 12.21
N GLN A 214 -3.60 -2.69 12.99
CA GLN A 214 -2.56 -1.75 12.60
C GLN A 214 -1.97 -2.18 11.24
N SER A 215 -1.85 -1.25 10.32
CA SER A 215 -1.20 -1.47 9.02
C SER A 215 -0.60 -0.16 8.54
N ALA A 216 0.51 -0.28 7.83
CA ALA A 216 1.31 0.82 7.31
C ALA A 216 1.52 0.65 5.80
N ALA A 217 1.80 1.73 5.10
CA ALA A 217 2.11 1.70 3.68
C ALA A 217 3.56 1.27 3.42
N PHE A 218 3.78 0.66 2.27
CA PHE A 218 5.12 0.45 1.72
C PHE A 218 5.10 0.73 0.21
N VAL A 219 6.27 1.03 -0.33
CA VAL A 219 6.53 1.13 -1.76
C VAL A 219 7.76 0.32 -2.13
N LEU A 220 7.66 -0.41 -3.23
CA LEU A 220 8.79 -1.00 -3.92
C LEU A 220 9.06 -0.18 -5.17
N SER A 221 10.31 0.22 -5.41
CA SER A 221 10.70 0.97 -6.60
C SER A 221 11.90 0.34 -7.30
N SER A 222 11.93 0.50 -8.62
CA SER A 222 13.02 0.07 -9.49
C SER A 222 13.24 1.09 -10.59
N GLU A 223 14.49 1.37 -10.88
CA GLU A 223 14.94 2.23 -11.97
C GLU A 223 15.74 1.43 -12.99
N HIS A 224 15.51 1.66 -14.27
CA HIS A 224 16.22 1.00 -15.35
C HIS A 224 16.47 1.99 -16.50
N ALA A 225 17.60 1.86 -17.19
CA ALA A 225 17.92 2.68 -18.35
C ALA A 225 18.19 1.78 -19.55
N GLU A 226 17.42 1.96 -20.63
CA GLU A 226 17.57 1.20 -21.86
C GLU A 226 17.26 2.10 -23.07
N GLY A 227 18.05 2.00 -24.13
CA GLY A 227 17.76 2.70 -25.39
C GLY A 227 17.75 4.23 -25.29
N GLY A 228 18.43 4.82 -24.29
CA GLY A 228 18.39 6.27 -24.02
C GLY A 228 17.19 6.74 -23.20
N GLN A 229 16.27 5.84 -22.85
CA GLN A 229 15.11 6.12 -22.01
C GLN A 229 15.38 5.72 -20.55
N GLN A 230 14.95 6.56 -19.60
CA GLN A 230 14.92 6.23 -18.17
C GLN A 230 13.55 5.71 -17.77
N TYR A 231 13.51 4.56 -17.10
CA TYR A 231 12.29 3.95 -16.57
C TYR A 231 12.35 3.98 -15.06
N LEU A 232 11.30 4.54 -14.44
CA LEU A 232 11.04 4.44 -13.00
C LEU A 232 9.70 3.75 -12.82
N THR A 233 9.66 2.70 -12.01
CA THR A 233 8.42 2.05 -11.62
C THR A 233 8.32 1.96 -10.11
N ALA A 234 7.13 2.20 -9.59
CA ALA A 234 6.80 2.05 -8.18
C ALA A 234 5.53 1.21 -8.01
N PHE A 235 5.57 0.28 -7.08
CA PHE A 235 4.43 -0.53 -6.65
C PHE A 235 4.19 -0.31 -5.15
N ASN A 236 3.01 0.15 -4.78
CA ASN A 236 2.68 0.45 -3.38
C ASN A 236 1.46 -0.33 -2.87
N LEU A 237 1.54 -0.78 -1.62
CA LEU A 237 0.46 -1.47 -0.90
C LEU A 237 0.61 -1.24 0.62
N ARG A 238 -0.13 -2.01 1.43
CA ARG A 238 0.01 -2.00 2.89
C ARG A 238 0.59 -3.31 3.40
N TYR A 239 1.31 -3.23 4.51
CA TYR A 239 1.78 -4.37 5.31
C TYR A 239 1.31 -4.20 6.75
N GLY A 240 1.32 -5.29 7.52
CA GLY A 240 0.91 -5.33 8.92
C GLY A 240 2.02 -5.82 9.84
N PRO A 241 1.80 -5.75 11.16
CA PRO A 241 2.76 -6.24 12.13
C PRO A 241 2.95 -7.76 12.02
N ASP A 242 4.10 -8.21 12.51
CA ASP A 242 4.42 -9.63 12.73
C ASP A 242 3.28 -10.30 13.53
N ALA A 243 2.81 -11.46 13.07
CA ALA A 243 1.71 -12.19 13.71
C ALA A 243 2.07 -12.71 15.12
N GLU A 244 3.36 -12.92 15.37
CA GLU A 244 3.89 -13.37 16.66
C GLU A 244 4.32 -12.19 17.55
N ARG A 245 4.09 -10.95 17.11
CA ARG A 245 4.39 -9.75 17.90
C ARG A 245 3.63 -9.80 19.24
N GLY A 246 4.38 -9.94 20.33
CA GLY A 246 3.82 -10.00 21.70
C GLY A 246 3.47 -11.40 22.20
N ARG A 247 3.66 -12.46 21.40
CA ARG A 247 3.55 -13.84 21.88
C ARG A 247 4.85 -14.27 22.54
N SER A 248 4.75 -14.78 23.76
CA SER A 248 5.88 -15.33 24.50
C SER A 248 5.74 -16.84 24.62
N LEU A 249 6.65 -17.57 23.98
CA LEU A 249 6.75 -19.03 24.11
C LEU A 249 6.98 -19.43 25.58
N GLY A 250 7.75 -18.62 26.32
CA GLY A 250 8.02 -18.84 27.74
C GLY A 250 6.77 -18.74 28.61
N TRP A 251 5.91 -17.75 28.38
CA TRP A 251 4.63 -17.66 29.08
C TRP A 251 3.69 -18.81 28.71
N GLY A 252 3.64 -19.19 27.43
CA GLY A 252 2.87 -20.36 26.99
C GLY A 252 3.31 -21.65 27.67
N ALA A 253 4.63 -21.89 27.78
CA ALA A 253 5.18 -23.04 28.49
C ALA A 253 4.87 -23.01 30.00
N ALA A 254 5.00 -21.84 30.64
CA ALA A 254 4.70 -21.67 32.06
C ALA A 254 3.21 -21.97 32.37
N PHE A 255 2.28 -21.44 31.57
CA PHE A 255 0.85 -21.73 31.71
C PHE A 255 0.53 -23.20 31.44
N GLY A 256 1.18 -23.81 30.44
CA GLY A 256 1.03 -25.24 30.14
C GLY A 256 1.44 -26.11 31.33
N LEU A 257 2.61 -25.85 31.92
CA LEU A 257 3.10 -26.57 33.10
C LEU A 257 2.18 -26.37 34.31
N ALA A 258 1.73 -25.14 34.56
CA ALA A 258 0.79 -24.85 35.65
C ALA A 258 -0.54 -25.62 35.46
N GLY A 259 -1.07 -25.66 34.24
CA GLY A 259 -2.28 -26.41 33.91
C GLY A 259 -2.11 -27.92 34.11
N MET A 260 -0.97 -28.48 33.72
CA MET A 260 -0.66 -29.90 33.95
C MET A 260 -0.60 -30.25 35.44
N LEU A 261 0.05 -29.41 36.25
CA LEU A 261 0.11 -29.59 37.71
C LEU A 261 -1.28 -29.51 38.35
N ALA A 262 -2.13 -28.58 37.90
CA ALA A 262 -3.50 -28.46 38.37
C ALA A 262 -4.40 -29.65 37.97
N ALA A 263 -4.15 -30.28 36.82
CA ALA A 263 -4.92 -31.42 36.32
C ALA A 263 -4.48 -32.78 36.91
N ALA A 264 -3.25 -32.89 37.41
CA ALA A 264 -2.72 -34.12 38.01
C ALA A 264 -3.61 -34.76 39.10
N PRO A 265 -4.20 -34.01 40.06
CA PRO A 265 -5.08 -34.62 41.07
C PRO A 265 -6.41 -35.13 40.52
N LEU A 266 -6.91 -34.58 39.40
CA LEU A 266 -8.15 -35.05 38.75
C LEU A 266 -7.95 -36.38 38.02
N LEU A 267 -6.79 -36.56 37.39
CA LEU A 267 -6.41 -37.83 36.75
C LEU A 267 -6.20 -38.94 37.78
N ARG A 268 -5.63 -38.61 38.95
CA ARG A 268 -5.41 -39.56 40.05
C ARG A 268 -6.71 -40.08 40.66
N ARG A 269 -7.78 -39.25 40.68
CA ARG A 269 -9.11 -39.65 41.18
C ARG A 269 -9.90 -40.54 40.22
N ARG A 270 -9.61 -40.48 38.92
CA ARG A 270 -10.33 -41.26 37.89
C ARG A 270 -9.93 -42.73 37.89
N GLN A 271 -8.66 -43.03 38.21
CA GLN A 271 -8.15 -44.40 38.37
C GLN A 271 -8.68 -45.11 39.62
N SER A 272 -9.23 -44.37 40.60
CA SER A 272 -9.83 -44.94 41.81
C SER A 272 -11.31 -45.32 41.67
N ARG A 273 -11.91 -45.14 40.47
CA ARG A 273 -13.35 -45.36 40.23
C ARG A 273 -13.66 -46.53 39.29
N GLU A 274 -12.65 -47.31 38.91
CA GLU A 274 -12.80 -48.55 38.16
C GLU A 274 -12.39 -49.70 39.09
N VAL A 275 -13.23 -50.75 39.16
CA VAL A 275 -13.35 -51.84 40.15
C VAL A 275 -14.39 -51.52 41.25
N PRO A 276 -15.58 -52.15 41.15
CA PRO A 276 -15.74 -53.52 41.64
C PRO A 276 -16.20 -54.53 40.58
N HIS A 277 -15.53 -55.68 40.57
CA HIS A 277 -16.15 -56.97 40.25
C HIS A 277 -17.14 -57.33 41.35
N ALA A 278 -18.39 -57.58 40.97
CA ALA A 278 -19.28 -58.69 41.37
C ALA A 278 -20.73 -58.31 41.02
#